data_AF-A0A958J7E8-F1
#
_entry.id   AF-A0A958J7E8-F1
#
_cell.length_a   1.000
_cell.length_b   1.000
_cell.length_c   1.000
_cell.angle_alpha   90.00
_cell.angle_beta   90.00
_cell.angle_gamma   90.00
#
_symmetry.space_group_name_H-M   'P 1'
#
loop_
_entity.id
_entity.type
_entity.pdbx_description
1 polymer ?
#
loop_
_entity_poly.entity_id
_entity_poly.type
_entity_poly.pdbx_seq_one_letter_code
_entity_poly.pdbx_strand_id
1 'polypeptide(L)'
;TPRVAVGWLIFFAACYGLFFVVKFITLKSRFFVVKNVQVTGYKYMDEKEIIKLADIQAEQTMFGVDLPGITNTLLQNKYIHGISVSRVLPSTILIDVQEREPFLYLIDRSIYMMDETGVLLKKLPRMPMGKLPIVTGLSVEALQQDSSAALSAIRLVKKIQEVDERLISLISEI
;
A
#
# COMPACT_ATOMS: atom_id res chain seq x y z
N THR A 1 59.06 6.16 -10.57
CA THR A 1 59.52 5.29 -11.67
C THR A 1 58.37 4.38 -12.12
N PRO A 2 58.32 3.97 -13.40
CA PRO A 2 57.20 3.18 -13.96
C PRO A 2 56.89 1.91 -13.16
N ARG A 3 57.89 1.32 -12.50
CA ARG A 3 57.74 0.15 -11.62
C ARG A 3 56.81 0.37 -10.41
N VAL A 4 56.83 1.57 -9.80
CA VAL A 4 55.99 1.87 -8.63
C VAL A 4 54.53 2.06 -9.05
N ALA A 5 54.30 2.67 -10.22
CA ALA A 5 52.96 2.85 -10.78
C ALA A 5 52.29 1.51 -11.12
N VAL A 6 53.04 0.56 -11.66
CA VAL A 6 52.56 -0.82 -11.92
C VAL A 6 52.18 -1.52 -10.61
N GLY A 7 52.96 -1.35 -9.55
CA GLY A 7 52.64 -1.90 -8.22
C GLY A 7 51.32 -1.38 -7.66
N TRP A 8 51.07 -0.07 -7.74
CA TRP A 8 49.79 0.52 -7.34
C TRP A 8 48.62 0.02 -8.17
N LEU A 9 48.79 -0.12 -9.49
CA LEU A 9 47.75 -0.68 -10.37
C LEU A 9 47.35 -2.11 -9.98
N ILE A 10 48.33 -2.97 -9.69
CA ILE A 10 48.07 -4.35 -9.25
C ILE A 10 47.37 -4.36 -7.90
N PHE A 11 47.80 -3.51 -6.95
CA PHE A 11 47.17 -3.39 -5.64
C PHE A 11 45.70 -2.97 -5.75
N PHE A 12 45.40 -1.91 -6.51
CA PHE A 12 44.01 -1.47 -6.70
C PHE A 12 43.16 -2.50 -7.43
N ALA A 13 43.71 -3.19 -8.44
CA ALA A 13 43.00 -4.28 -9.11
C ALA A 13 42.70 -5.45 -8.17
N ALA A 14 43.65 -5.83 -7.30
CA ALA A 14 43.45 -6.87 -6.29
C ALA A 14 42.41 -6.45 -5.24
N CYS A 15 42.46 -5.21 -4.74
CA CYS A 15 41.46 -4.67 -3.82
C CYS A 15 40.06 -4.65 -4.45
N TYR A 16 39.95 -4.24 -5.72
CA TYR A 16 38.69 -4.24 -6.45
C TYR A 16 38.13 -5.65 -6.62
N GLY A 17 38.97 -6.63 -7.00
CA GLY A 17 38.58 -8.02 -7.08
C GLY A 17 38.10 -8.59 -5.74
N LEU A 18 38.85 -8.34 -4.66
CA LEU A 18 38.49 -8.78 -3.31
C LEU A 18 37.14 -8.18 -2.86
N PHE A 19 36.92 -6.89 -3.14
CA PHE A 19 35.65 -6.21 -2.84
C PHE A 19 34.47 -6.89 -3.55
N PHE A 20 34.61 -7.25 -4.82
CA PHE A 20 33.55 -7.97 -5.57
C PHE A 20 33.26 -9.36 -4.99
N VAL A 21 34.30 -10.11 -4.61
CA VAL A 21 34.14 -11.45 -4.01
C VAL A 21 33.43 -11.37 -2.67
N VAL A 22 33.86 -10.47 -1.78
CA VAL A 22 33.22 -10.27 -0.46
C VAL A 22 31.77 -9.81 -0.62
N LYS A 23 31.50 -8.90 -1.56
CA LYS A 23 30.13 -8.46 -1.87
C LYS A 23 29.27 -9.63 -2.38
N PHE A 24 29.80 -10.47 -3.27
CA PHE A 24 29.04 -11.60 -3.80
C PHE A 24 28.68 -12.64 -2.71
N ILE A 25 29.62 -12.94 -1.81
CA ILE A 25 29.40 -13.87 -0.70
C ILE A 25 28.41 -13.30 0.31
N THR A 26 28.54 -12.01 0.67
CA THR A 26 27.65 -11.37 1.65
C THR A 26 26.23 -11.21 1.11
N LEU A 27 26.05 -10.86 -0.17
CA LEU A 27 24.73 -10.76 -0.81
C LEU A 27 24.00 -12.11 -0.90
N LYS A 28 24.73 -13.22 -1.05
CA LYS A 28 24.15 -14.57 -1.12
C LYS A 28 24.16 -15.32 0.23
N SER A 29 24.57 -14.65 1.29
CA SER A 29 24.63 -15.27 2.62
C SER A 29 23.22 -15.53 3.13
N ARG A 30 23.03 -16.69 3.79
CA ARG A 30 21.80 -17.04 4.52
C ARG A 30 21.43 -16.03 5.63
N PHE A 31 22.35 -15.13 5.95
CA PHE A 31 22.13 -14.03 6.89
C PHE A 31 21.14 -12.98 6.36
N PHE A 32 21.12 -12.72 5.05
CA PHE A 32 20.23 -11.74 4.40
C PHE A 32 19.09 -12.42 3.65
N VAL A 33 18.44 -13.35 4.32
CA VAL A 33 17.24 -14.04 3.82
C VAL A 33 16.02 -13.46 4.53
N VAL A 34 14.92 -13.26 3.81
CA VAL A 34 13.66 -12.83 4.41
C VAL A 34 13.20 -13.92 5.37
N LYS A 35 13.11 -13.57 6.66
CA LYS A 35 12.59 -14.45 7.72
C LYS A 35 11.24 -13.96 8.23
N ASN A 36 11.04 -12.66 8.22
CA ASN A 36 9.84 -12.02 8.73
C ASN A 36 9.29 -11.03 7.70
N VAL A 37 7.97 -11.03 7.56
CA VAL A 37 7.23 -9.95 6.89
C VAL A 37 6.31 -9.38 7.95
N GLN A 38 6.46 -8.09 8.23
CA GLN A 38 5.64 -7.37 9.21
C GLN A 38 4.75 -6.40 8.47
N VAL A 39 3.46 -6.40 8.78
CA VAL A 39 2.51 -5.46 8.21
C VAL A 39 2.01 -4.52 9.30
N THR A 40 1.99 -3.22 9.01
CA THR A 40 1.46 -2.17 9.90
C THR A 40 0.42 -1.32 9.18
N GLY A 41 -0.34 -0.52 9.94
CA GLY A 41 -1.30 0.44 9.40
C GLY A 41 -2.59 -0.14 8.81
N TYR A 42 -2.77 -1.46 8.89
CA TYR A 42 -4.03 -2.12 8.55
C TYR A 42 -5.07 -1.97 9.67
N LYS A 43 -6.34 -1.81 9.30
CA LYS A 43 -7.46 -1.54 10.21
C LYS A 43 -8.65 -2.45 9.93
N TYR A 44 -9.01 -2.61 8.67
CA TYR A 44 -10.14 -3.39 8.21
C TYR A 44 -9.71 -4.65 7.46
N MET A 45 -8.59 -4.60 6.74
CA MET A 45 -8.03 -5.75 6.04
C MET A 45 -7.32 -6.71 7.00
N ASP A 46 -7.16 -7.96 6.56
CA ASP A 46 -6.40 -8.96 7.31
C ASP A 46 -4.92 -8.90 6.92
N GLU A 47 -4.03 -8.89 7.92
CA GLU A 47 -2.57 -8.98 7.69
C GLU A 47 -2.21 -10.14 6.76
N LYS A 48 -2.83 -11.31 6.94
CA LYS A 48 -2.59 -12.49 6.10
C LYS A 48 -2.95 -12.27 4.64
N GLU A 49 -3.98 -11.48 4.35
CA GLU A 49 -4.38 -11.15 2.99
C GLU A 49 -3.35 -10.21 2.36
N ILE A 50 -2.87 -9.21 3.10
CA ILE A 50 -1.83 -8.28 2.64
C ILE A 50 -0.52 -9.04 2.36
N ILE A 51 -0.09 -9.93 3.28
CA ILE A 51 1.11 -10.76 3.08
C ILE A 51 0.96 -11.65 1.84
N LYS A 52 -0.23 -12.23 1.64
CA LYS A 52 -0.52 -13.06 0.46
C LYS A 52 -0.45 -12.25 -0.84
N LEU A 53 -0.99 -11.03 -0.84
CA LEU A 53 -0.92 -10.13 -2.00
C LEU A 53 0.50 -9.64 -2.29
N ALA A 54 1.33 -9.50 -1.25
CA ALA A 54 2.74 -9.13 -1.40
C ALA A 54 3.58 -10.24 -2.07
N ASP A 55 3.12 -11.49 -2.05
CA ASP A 55 3.72 -12.65 -2.72
C ASP A 55 5.25 -12.77 -2.54
N ILE A 56 5.73 -12.50 -1.32
CA ILE A 56 7.15 -12.62 -1.00
C ILE A 56 7.47 -14.10 -0.85
N GLN A 57 8.33 -14.62 -1.72
CA GLN A 57 8.69 -16.04 -1.71
C GLN A 57 9.48 -16.41 -0.46
N ALA A 58 9.21 -17.60 0.09
CA ALA A 58 9.97 -18.14 1.19
C ALA A 58 11.45 -18.27 0.81
N GLU A 59 12.34 -17.97 1.77
CA GLU A 59 13.79 -18.04 1.61
C GLU A 59 14.40 -17.11 0.52
N GLN A 60 13.61 -16.16 0.00
CA GLN A 60 14.12 -15.15 -0.93
C GLN A 60 15.18 -14.27 -0.24
N THR A 61 16.24 -13.93 -0.98
CA THR A 61 17.27 -13.00 -0.50
C THR A 61 16.66 -11.61 -0.34
N MET A 62 16.96 -10.91 0.76
CA MET A 62 16.47 -9.56 1.06
C MET A 62 16.67 -8.57 -0.10
N PHE A 63 17.84 -8.62 -0.75
CA PHE A 63 18.19 -7.76 -1.88
C PHE A 63 17.53 -8.18 -3.19
N GLY A 64 17.05 -9.43 -3.28
CA GLY A 64 16.33 -9.96 -4.44
C GLY A 64 14.83 -9.72 -4.40
N VAL A 65 14.27 -9.20 -3.30
CA VAL A 65 12.85 -8.84 -3.21
C VAL A 65 12.57 -7.59 -4.04
N ASP A 66 11.60 -7.65 -4.94
CA ASP A 66 11.16 -6.51 -5.76
C ASP A 66 10.18 -5.61 -4.98
N LEU A 67 10.69 -4.69 -4.15
CA LEU A 67 9.83 -3.79 -3.38
C LEU A 67 8.93 -2.90 -4.26
N PRO A 68 9.43 -2.30 -5.36
CA PRO A 68 8.57 -1.56 -6.29
C PRO A 68 7.45 -2.42 -6.88
N GLY A 69 7.74 -3.66 -7.28
CA GLY A 69 6.73 -4.61 -7.76
C GLY A 69 5.65 -4.87 -6.71
N ILE A 70 6.06 -5.18 -5.47
CA ILE A 70 5.14 -5.40 -4.34
C ILE A 70 4.28 -4.16 -4.08
N THR A 71 4.89 -2.99 -4.06
CA THR A 71 4.20 -1.70 -3.87
C THR A 71 3.11 -1.53 -4.92
N ASN A 72 3.45 -1.74 -6.21
CA ASN A 72 2.50 -1.61 -7.31
C ASN A 72 1.35 -2.63 -7.22
N THR A 73 1.66 -3.90 -6.92
CA THR A 73 0.65 -4.95 -6.76
C THR A 73 -0.32 -4.63 -5.64
N LEU A 74 0.18 -4.19 -4.48
CA LEU A 74 -0.66 -3.85 -3.34
C LEU A 74 -1.51 -2.60 -3.60
N LEU A 75 -0.97 -1.58 -4.29
CA LEU A 75 -1.72 -0.38 -4.67
C LEU A 75 -2.89 -0.65 -5.64
N GLN A 76 -2.90 -1.79 -6.34
CA GLN A 76 -4.06 -2.19 -7.16
C GLN A 76 -5.30 -2.56 -6.30
N ASN A 77 -5.10 -2.86 -5.02
CA ASN A 77 -6.20 -3.13 -4.11
C ASN A 77 -6.90 -1.81 -3.72
N LYS A 78 -8.20 -1.71 -4.03
CA LYS A 78 -8.99 -0.49 -3.79
C LYS A 78 -9.03 -0.07 -2.32
N TYR A 79 -8.92 -1.01 -1.37
CA TYR A 79 -8.91 -0.70 0.06
C TYR A 79 -7.62 0.00 0.52
N ILE A 80 -6.56 -0.02 -0.29
CA ILE A 80 -5.28 0.62 0.02
C ILE A 80 -5.28 2.01 -0.61
N HIS A 81 -5.01 3.03 0.21
CA HIS A 81 -4.82 4.41 -0.23
C HIS A 81 -3.34 4.68 -0.53
N GLY A 82 -2.45 4.21 0.35
CA GLY A 82 -1.02 4.39 0.23
C GLY A 82 -0.28 3.19 0.80
N ILE A 83 0.97 3.02 0.37
CA ILE A 83 1.82 1.96 0.87
C ILE A 83 3.29 2.37 0.91
N SER A 84 4.00 1.89 1.91
CA SER A 84 5.45 1.99 2.02
C SER A 84 6.03 0.60 2.30
N VAL A 85 6.93 0.16 1.43
CA VAL A 85 7.61 -1.14 1.58
C VAL A 85 9.09 -0.87 1.79
N SER A 86 9.64 -1.38 2.89
CA SER A 86 11.04 -1.14 3.26
C SER A 86 11.72 -2.40 3.79
N ARG A 87 13.07 -2.39 3.73
CA ARG A 87 13.90 -3.46 4.29
C ARG A 87 14.39 -3.04 5.67
N VAL A 88 14.08 -3.86 6.66
CA VAL A 88 14.67 -3.80 7.99
C VAL A 88 15.69 -4.93 8.10
N LEU A 89 16.96 -4.57 7.93
CA LEU A 89 18.05 -5.53 7.96
C LEU A 89 18.19 -6.15 9.37
N PRO A 90 18.65 -7.42 9.46
CA PRO A 90 19.15 -8.24 8.34
C PRO A 90 18.10 -9.06 7.60
N SER A 91 16.87 -9.23 8.12
CA SER A 91 15.98 -10.31 7.64
C SER A 91 14.48 -9.99 7.64
N THR A 92 14.07 -8.72 7.77
CA THR A 92 12.65 -8.34 7.88
C THR A 92 12.24 -7.39 6.76
N ILE A 93 11.12 -7.69 6.10
CA ILE A 93 10.42 -6.74 5.22
C ILE A 93 9.31 -6.09 6.02
N LEU A 94 9.30 -4.76 6.06
CA LEU A 94 8.23 -3.98 6.69
C LEU A 94 7.33 -3.42 5.59
N ILE A 95 6.04 -3.71 5.69
CA ILE A 95 4.99 -3.23 4.81
C ILE A 95 4.07 -2.33 5.64
N ASP A 96 4.16 -1.03 5.45
CA ASP A 96 3.27 -0.08 6.09
C ASP A 96 2.14 0.28 5.12
N VAL A 97 0.92 -0.10 5.48
CA VAL A 97 -0.28 0.09 4.66
C VAL A 97 -1.08 1.24 5.21
N GLN A 98 -1.44 2.19 4.34
CA GLN A 98 -2.45 3.18 4.66
C GLN A 98 -3.76 2.74 4.01
N GLU A 99 -4.67 2.19 4.83
CA GLU A 99 -6.01 1.86 4.35
C GLU A 99 -6.82 3.11 4.03
N ARG A 100 -7.71 2.96 3.05
CA ARG A 100 -8.61 4.01 2.59
C ARG A 100 -9.77 4.16 3.58
N GLU A 101 -9.95 5.36 4.11
CA GLU A 101 -11.04 5.66 5.03
C GLU A 101 -12.34 5.95 4.25
N PRO A 102 -13.44 5.25 4.58
CA PRO A 102 -14.76 5.54 4.01
C PRO A 102 -15.24 6.95 4.34
N PHE A 103 -15.82 7.63 3.36
CA PHE A 103 -16.36 8.99 3.49
C PHE A 103 -17.89 9.01 3.49
N LEU A 104 -18.54 8.15 2.69
CA LEU A 104 -19.99 8.01 2.62
C LEU A 104 -20.40 6.56 2.36
N TYR A 105 -21.64 6.23 2.70
CA TYR A 105 -22.32 5.01 2.27
C TYR A 105 -23.08 5.26 0.98
N LEU A 106 -23.04 4.27 0.09
CA LEU A 106 -23.83 4.23 -1.13
C LEU A 106 -24.70 2.98 -1.10
N ILE A 107 -26.02 3.16 -1.19
CA ILE A 107 -26.95 2.03 -1.20
C ILE A 107 -27.47 1.83 -2.63
N ASP A 108 -27.04 0.75 -3.26
CA ASP A 108 -27.57 0.25 -4.54
C ASP A 108 -27.65 -1.28 -4.48
N ARG A 109 -28.84 -1.81 -4.21
CA ARG A 109 -29.12 -3.25 -3.98
C ARG A 109 -28.31 -3.93 -2.87
N SER A 110 -27.25 -3.28 -2.39
CA SER A 110 -26.25 -3.68 -1.41
C SER A 110 -25.60 -2.41 -0.86
N ILE A 111 -24.95 -2.53 0.30
CA ILE A 111 -24.27 -1.39 0.93
C ILE A 111 -22.82 -1.36 0.45
N TYR A 112 -22.49 -0.26 -0.22
CA TYR A 112 -21.13 0.11 -0.59
C TYR A 112 -20.67 1.29 0.25
N MET A 113 -19.37 1.50 0.27
CA MET A 113 -18.75 2.71 0.79
C MET A 113 -17.99 3.39 -0.33
N MET A 114 -17.82 4.68 -0.20
CA MET A 114 -17.00 5.46 -1.11
C MET A 114 -16.09 6.35 -0.29
N ASP A 115 -14.84 6.45 -0.71
CA ASP A 115 -13.90 7.39 -0.10
C ASP A 115 -14.11 8.81 -0.64
N GLU A 116 -13.34 9.76 -0.12
CA GLU A 116 -13.44 11.15 -0.56
C GLU A 116 -12.91 11.42 -1.98
N THR A 117 -12.26 10.43 -2.61
CA THR A 117 -11.72 10.53 -3.97
C THR A 117 -12.66 9.91 -5.02
N GLY A 118 -13.75 9.26 -4.60
CA GLY A 118 -14.71 8.61 -5.48
C GLY A 118 -14.47 7.12 -5.69
N VAL A 119 -13.52 6.50 -4.98
CA VAL A 119 -13.24 5.07 -5.08
C VAL A 119 -14.30 4.29 -4.31
N LEU A 120 -15.01 3.40 -5.02
CA LEU A 120 -16.02 2.53 -4.45
C LEU A 120 -15.38 1.29 -3.79
N LEU A 121 -15.78 1.05 -2.54
CA LEU A 121 -15.36 -0.04 -1.67
C LEU A 121 -16.58 -0.88 -1.29
N LYS A 122 -16.44 -2.21 -1.31
CA LYS A 122 -17.47 -3.06 -0.73
C LYS A 122 -17.33 -3.03 0.79
N LYS A 123 -18.44 -3.12 1.52
CA LYS A 123 -18.37 -3.19 2.98
C LYS A 123 -17.73 -4.50 3.44
N LEU A 124 -16.64 -4.40 4.19
CA LEU A 124 -16.05 -5.55 4.89
C LEU A 124 -16.79 -5.83 6.20
N PRO A 125 -16.87 -7.09 6.66
CA PRO A 125 -17.54 -7.44 7.93
C PRO A 125 -16.94 -6.72 9.16
N ARG A 126 -15.64 -6.41 9.12
CA ARG A 126 -14.90 -5.74 10.20
C ARG A 126 -15.08 -4.23 10.22
N MET A 127 -15.58 -3.63 9.14
CA MET A 127 -15.78 -2.18 9.08
C MET A 127 -16.97 -1.78 9.96
N PRO A 128 -16.79 -0.79 10.85
CA PRO A 128 -17.86 -0.33 11.71
C PRO A 128 -18.97 0.31 10.87
N MET A 129 -20.21 0.17 11.35
CA MET A 129 -21.32 1.01 10.91
C MET A 129 -21.13 2.38 11.56
N GLY A 130 -20.33 3.22 10.94
CA GLY A 130 -20.06 4.58 11.39
C GLY A 130 -21.21 5.53 11.04
N LYS A 131 -21.10 6.78 11.52
CA LYS A 131 -22.01 7.87 11.12
C LYS A 131 -21.47 8.52 9.84
N LEU A 132 -21.56 7.80 8.73
CA LEU A 132 -21.25 8.36 7.41
C LEU A 132 -22.56 8.74 6.71
N PRO A 133 -22.58 9.82 5.92
CA PRO A 133 -23.73 10.16 5.08
C PRO A 133 -24.13 8.99 4.19
N ILE A 134 -25.43 8.81 3.98
CA ILE A 134 -25.96 7.81 3.06
C ILE A 134 -26.42 8.51 1.80
N VAL A 135 -25.95 8.04 0.65
CA VAL A 135 -26.39 8.47 -0.67
C VAL A 135 -27.16 7.33 -1.33
N THR A 136 -28.33 7.64 -1.87
CA THR A 136 -29.18 6.68 -2.60
C THR A 136 -29.47 7.19 -4.02
N GLY A 137 -30.13 6.37 -4.85
CA GLY A 137 -30.52 6.77 -6.21
C GLY A 137 -29.41 6.77 -7.27
N LEU A 138 -28.17 6.43 -6.91
CA LEU A 138 -27.06 6.23 -7.84
C LEU A 138 -26.82 4.74 -8.09
N SER A 139 -26.77 4.34 -9.37
CA SER A 139 -26.39 2.97 -9.76
C SER A 139 -24.87 2.79 -9.72
N VAL A 140 -24.41 1.76 -9.02
CA VAL A 140 -23.01 1.39 -8.93
C VAL A 140 -22.46 1.01 -10.31
N GLU A 141 -23.24 0.34 -11.14
CA GLU A 141 -22.82 -0.01 -12.51
C GLU A 141 -22.60 1.24 -13.36
N ALA A 142 -23.49 2.24 -13.25
CA ALA A 142 -23.33 3.51 -13.95
C ALA A 142 -22.08 4.26 -13.46
N LEU A 143 -21.80 4.25 -12.16
CA LEU A 143 -20.64 4.94 -11.57
C LEU A 143 -19.28 4.36 -11.99
N GLN A 144 -19.24 3.08 -12.37
CA GLN A 144 -18.03 2.46 -12.92
C GLN A 144 -17.72 2.94 -14.34
N GLN A 145 -18.73 3.40 -15.08
CA GLN A 145 -18.57 3.97 -16.42
C GLN A 145 -18.35 5.47 -16.38
N ASP A 146 -19.11 6.17 -15.52
CA ASP A 146 -19.00 7.62 -15.33
C ASP A 146 -19.05 8.00 -13.84
N SER A 147 -17.93 8.46 -13.32
CA SER A 147 -17.78 8.87 -11.92
C SER A 147 -18.22 10.33 -11.67
N SER A 148 -18.68 11.08 -12.68
CA SER A 148 -19.09 12.48 -12.55
C SER A 148 -20.20 12.69 -11.50
N ALA A 149 -21.16 11.76 -11.45
CA ALA A 149 -22.25 11.76 -10.48
C ALA A 149 -21.74 11.52 -9.06
N ALA A 150 -20.85 10.54 -8.87
CA ALA A 150 -20.20 10.27 -7.59
C ALA A 150 -19.41 11.48 -7.07
N LEU A 151 -18.60 12.10 -7.94
CA LEU A 151 -17.83 13.30 -7.57
C LEU A 151 -18.74 14.48 -7.21
N SER A 152 -19.90 14.60 -7.87
CA SER A 152 -20.90 15.63 -7.53
C SER A 152 -21.54 15.38 -6.16
N ALA A 153 -21.89 14.13 -5.85
CA ALA A 153 -22.36 13.75 -4.53
C ALA A 153 -21.30 14.01 -3.44
N ILE A 154 -20.04 13.65 -3.68
CA ILE A 154 -18.93 13.94 -2.75
C ILE A 154 -18.77 15.43 -2.54
N ARG A 155 -18.79 16.25 -3.60
CA ARG A 155 -18.71 17.71 -3.48
C ARG A 155 -19.86 18.29 -2.66
N LEU A 156 -21.07 17.78 -2.85
CA LEU A 156 -22.23 18.19 -2.07
C LEU A 156 -22.03 17.86 -0.59
N VAL A 157 -21.62 16.62 -0.29
CA VAL A 157 -21.32 16.18 1.08
C VAL A 157 -20.22 17.06 1.69
N LYS A 158 -19.08 17.24 1.03
CA LYS A 158 -17.99 18.11 1.50
C LYS A 158 -18.48 19.52 1.82
N LYS A 159 -19.29 20.10 0.94
CA LYS A 159 -19.86 21.43 1.15
C LYS A 159 -20.82 21.50 2.34
N ILE A 160 -21.59 20.44 2.60
CA ILE A 160 -22.43 20.36 3.81
C ILE A 160 -21.57 20.27 5.07
N GLN A 161 -20.47 19.50 5.05
CA GLN A 161 -19.55 19.39 6.19
C GLN A 161 -18.88 20.73 6.52
N GLU A 162 -18.53 21.52 5.50
CA GLU A 162 -17.94 22.86 5.68
C GLU A 162 -18.90 23.85 6.36
N VAL A 163 -20.22 23.68 6.19
CA VAL A 163 -21.23 24.59 6.74
C VAL A 163 -21.54 24.29 8.20
N ASP A 164 -21.62 23.01 8.59
CA ASP A 164 -21.74 22.59 10.00
C ASP A 164 -21.34 21.11 10.16
N GLU A 165 -20.23 20.84 10.86
CA GLU A 165 -19.76 19.48 11.16
C GLU A 165 -20.81 18.63 11.92
N ARG A 166 -21.75 19.26 12.63
CA ARG A 166 -22.78 18.55 13.41
C ARG A 166 -23.93 18.03 12.54
N LEU A 167 -24.14 18.59 11.35
CA LEU A 167 -25.23 18.18 10.44
C LEU A 167 -25.06 16.75 9.91
N ILE A 168 -23.83 16.25 9.79
CA ILE A 168 -23.53 14.88 9.36
C ILE A 168 -24.17 13.86 10.31
N SER A 169 -24.29 14.21 11.61
CA SER A 169 -24.91 13.34 12.60
C SER A 169 -26.44 13.35 12.56
N LEU A 170 -27.05 14.31 11.85
CA LEU A 170 -28.49 14.57 11.79
C LEU A 170 -29.10 14.22 10.42
N ILE A 171 -28.31 14.29 9.35
CA ILE A 171 -28.74 13.97 7.99
C ILE A 171 -28.36 12.52 7.71
N SER A 172 -29.30 11.61 7.96
CA SER A 172 -29.10 10.17 7.71
C SER A 172 -29.22 9.79 6.23
N GLU A 173 -29.68 10.70 5.35
CA GLU A 173 -29.96 10.42 3.94
C GLU A 173 -29.87 11.71 3.08
N ILE A 174 -29.26 11.62 1.90
CA ILE A 174 -29.10 12.70 0.89
C ILE A 174 -29.51 12.17 -0.49
#